data_AF-A0A350G578-F1
#
_entry.id   AF-A0A350G578-F1
#
_cell.length_a   1.000
_cell.length_b   1.000
_cell.length_c   1.000
_cell.angle_alpha   90.00
_cell.angle_beta   90.00
_cell.angle_gamma   90.00
#
_symmetry.space_group_name_H-M   'P 1'
#
loop_
_entity.id
_entity.type
_entity.pdbx_description
1 polymer ?
#
loop_
_entity_poly.entity_id
_entity_poly.type
_entity_poly.pdbx_seq_one_letter_code
_entity_poly.pdbx_strand_id
1 'polypeptide(L)'
;MIFHITTRTAWDEAQAKGEYTAESLATEGFIHCSTLAQVLPVADNFYKGQSDLVLLMIEPTLLSPTLKWEAPSGGTPPPGVPEGDPFPHVYGPINLNAVVSALDFIRDANDDWVMPSV
;
A
#
# COMPACT_ATOMS: atom_id res chain seq x y z
N MET A 1 8.39 -0.89 -9.01
CA MET A 1 7.45 -0.16 -8.14
C MET A 1 6.36 -1.07 -7.61
N ILE A 2 6.16 -1.04 -6.29
CA ILE A 2 4.94 -1.51 -5.60
C ILE A 2 4.36 -0.33 -4.81
N PHE A 3 3.12 -0.47 -4.35
CA PHE A 3 2.37 0.63 -3.74
C PHE A 3 1.77 0.21 -2.40
N HIS A 4 1.71 1.13 -1.44
CA HIS A 4 1.04 0.91 -0.17
C HIS A 4 0.19 2.12 0.18
N ILE A 5 -1.07 1.89 0.58
CA ILE A 5 -1.97 2.95 1.04
C ILE A 5 -1.90 2.99 2.56
N THR A 6 -1.63 4.17 3.10
CA THR A 6 -1.60 4.40 4.55
C THR A 6 -2.20 5.76 4.91
N THR A 7 -2.33 6.06 6.20
CA THR A 7 -2.79 7.40 6.64
C THR A 7 -1.61 8.37 6.66
N ARG A 8 -1.89 9.66 6.44
CA ARG A 8 -0.92 10.75 6.56
C ARG A 8 -0.21 10.70 7.91
N THR A 9 -0.96 10.55 9.00
CA THR A 9 -0.42 10.44 10.35
C THR A 9 0.56 9.27 10.49
N ALA A 10 0.20 8.08 10.01
CA ALA A 10 1.07 6.91 10.09
C ALA A 10 2.36 7.10 9.27
N TRP A 11 2.26 7.75 8.11
CA TRP A 11 3.43 8.08 7.30
C TRP A 11 4.34 9.11 8.00
N ASP A 12 3.78 10.19 8.54
CA ASP A 12 4.57 11.22 9.24
C ASP A 12 5.29 10.64 10.47
N GLU A 13 4.63 9.75 11.21
CA GLU A 13 5.26 9.00 12.31
C GLU A 13 6.40 8.09 11.83
N ALA A 14 6.22 7.41 10.70
CA ALA A 14 7.24 6.57 10.11
C ALA A 14 8.47 7.38 9.69
N GLN A 15 8.26 8.58 9.14
CA GLN A 15 9.36 9.50 8.82
C GLN A 15 10.16 9.90 10.06
N ALA A 16 9.48 10.13 11.20
CA ALA A 16 10.14 10.43 12.46
C ALA A 16 10.87 9.22 13.08
N LYS A 17 10.32 8.01 12.90
CA LYS A 17 10.87 6.75 13.44
C LYS A 17 12.00 6.16 12.58
N GLY A 18 12.05 6.47 11.29
CA GLY A 18 13.06 5.96 10.35
C GLY A 18 12.65 4.71 9.56
N GLU A 19 11.46 4.18 9.82
CA GLU A 19 10.87 3.03 9.13
C GLU A 19 9.34 3.07 9.21
N TYR A 20 8.68 2.50 8.22
CA TYR A 20 7.23 2.37 8.17
C TYR A 20 6.79 0.98 8.63
N THR A 21 5.81 0.93 9.53
CA THR A 21 5.14 -0.29 9.97
C THR A 21 3.63 -0.16 9.79
N ALA A 22 2.95 -1.30 9.66
CA ALA A 22 1.49 -1.38 9.58
C ALA A 22 0.98 -2.41 10.59
N GLU A 23 -0.29 -2.32 10.97
CA GLU A 23 -0.93 -3.29 11.87
C GLU A 23 -0.84 -4.73 11.33
N SER A 24 -1.02 -4.91 10.02
CA SER A 24 -0.92 -6.22 9.35
C SER A 24 0.45 -6.89 9.57
N LEU A 25 1.51 -6.12 9.78
CA LEU A 25 2.82 -6.70 10.12
C LEU A 25 2.79 -7.40 11.48
N ALA A 26 2.06 -6.85 12.44
CA ALA A 26 1.93 -7.44 13.78
C ALA A 26 0.89 -8.57 13.82
N THR A 27 -0.19 -8.48 13.04
CA THR A 27 -1.31 -9.44 13.08
C THR A 27 -1.19 -10.57 12.07
N GLU A 28 -0.64 -10.32 10.88
CA GLU A 28 -0.52 -11.27 9.77
C GLU A 28 0.94 -11.61 9.43
N GLY A 29 1.90 -10.80 9.88
CA GLY A 29 3.33 -11.02 9.68
C GLY A 29 3.91 -10.34 8.43
N PHE A 30 3.11 -9.55 7.71
CA PHE A 30 3.56 -8.82 6.52
C PHE A 30 2.73 -7.54 6.26
N ILE A 31 3.30 -6.61 5.50
CA ILE A 31 2.62 -5.41 5.02
C ILE A 31 2.04 -5.67 3.63
N HIS A 32 0.73 -5.47 3.47
CA HIS A 32 0.07 -5.56 2.17
C HIS A 32 0.52 -4.42 1.26
N CYS A 33 1.01 -4.75 0.09
CA CYS A 33 1.24 -3.80 -0.99
C CYS A 33 0.38 -4.18 -2.20
N SER A 34 0.41 -3.33 -3.22
CA SER A 34 -0.33 -3.50 -4.47
C SER A 34 0.58 -3.23 -5.66
N THR A 35 0.26 -3.82 -6.82
CA THR A 35 0.70 -3.30 -8.11
C THR A 35 -0.07 -2.02 -8.45
N LEU A 36 0.38 -1.29 -9.47
CA LEU A 36 -0.32 -0.09 -9.94
C LEU A 36 -1.78 -0.35 -10.30
N ALA A 37 -2.06 -1.46 -11.00
CA ALA A 37 -3.41 -1.84 -11.42
C ALA A 37 -4.30 -2.26 -10.25
N GLN A 38 -3.71 -2.68 -9.13
CA GLN A 38 -4.43 -3.10 -7.92
C GLN A 38 -4.77 -1.93 -6.98
N VAL A 39 -4.11 -0.76 -7.10
CA VAL A 39 -4.30 0.37 -6.17
C VAL A 39 -5.77 0.82 -6.09
N LEU A 40 -6.38 1.15 -7.22
CA LEU A 40 -7.78 1.65 -7.22
C LEU A 40 -8.78 0.59 -6.72
N PRO A 41 -8.77 -0.66 -7.22
CA PRO A 41 -9.61 -1.73 -6.67
C PRO A 41 -9.44 -1.93 -5.15
N VAL A 42 -8.20 -1.91 -4.65
CA VAL A 42 -7.93 -2.05 -3.20
C VAL A 42 -8.50 -0.85 -2.44
N ALA A 43 -8.27 0.37 -2.94
CA ALA A 43 -8.78 1.59 -2.34
C ALA A 43 -10.31 1.59 -2.24
N ASP A 44 -11.01 1.17 -3.29
CA ASP A 44 -12.48 1.13 -3.33
C ASP A 44 -13.08 0.15 -2.31
N ASN A 45 -12.40 -0.96 -2.06
CA ASN A 45 -12.93 -2.03 -1.22
C ASN A 45 -12.53 -1.92 0.26
N PHE A 46 -11.35 -1.36 0.56
CA PHE A 46 -10.81 -1.36 1.93
C PHE A 46 -10.73 0.03 2.57
N TYR A 47 -10.72 1.10 1.76
CA TYR A 47 -10.49 2.47 2.25
C TYR A 47 -11.70 3.40 2.06
N LYS A 48 -12.85 2.86 1.64
CA LYS A 48 -14.06 3.66 1.43
C LYS A 48 -14.45 4.46 2.69
N GLY A 49 -14.70 5.75 2.51
CA GLY A 49 -15.05 6.67 3.60
C GLY A 49 -13.87 7.12 4.48
N GLN A 50 -12.64 6.69 4.18
CA GLN A 50 -11.44 7.20 4.82
C GLN A 50 -10.91 8.43 4.07
N SER A 51 -10.32 9.36 4.80
CA SER A 51 -9.66 10.56 4.29
C SER A 51 -8.20 10.60 4.74
N ASP A 52 -7.46 11.62 4.29
CA ASP A 52 -6.07 11.86 4.70
C ASP A 52 -5.18 10.64 4.44
N LEU A 53 -5.38 10.01 3.29
CA LEU A 53 -4.58 8.87 2.85
C LEU A 53 -3.40 9.32 2.01
N VAL A 54 -2.37 8.48 2.04
CA VAL A 54 -1.13 8.65 1.30
C VAL A 54 -0.86 7.36 0.53
N LEU A 55 -0.50 7.51 -0.74
CA LEU A 55 0.00 6.43 -1.57
C LEU A 55 1.53 6.45 -1.54
N LEU A 56 2.11 5.46 -0.86
CA LEU A 56 3.56 5.25 -0.85
C LEU A 56 3.96 4.52 -2.13
N MET A 57 4.90 5.08 -2.86
CA MET A 57 5.56 4.45 -4.00
C MET A 57 6.86 3.83 -3.53
N ILE A 58 6.95 2.50 -3.57
CA ILE A 58 8.07 1.74 -3.02
C ILE A 58 8.86 1.09 -4.15
N GLU A 59 10.18 1.28 -4.15
CA GLU A 59 11.11 0.63 -5.07
C GLU A 59 11.59 -0.70 -4.46
N PRO A 60 11.15 -1.85 -4.99
CA PRO A 60 11.46 -3.16 -4.41
C PRO A 60 12.94 -3.47 -4.29
N THR A 61 13.78 -2.94 -5.19
CA THR A 61 15.23 -3.18 -5.16
C THR A 61 15.95 -2.50 -4.00
N LEU A 62 15.29 -1.55 -3.32
CA LEU A 62 15.81 -0.84 -2.16
C LEU A 62 15.27 -1.38 -0.83
N LEU A 63 14.35 -2.37 -0.86
CA LEU A 63 13.79 -2.96 0.35
C LEU A 63 14.85 -3.79 1.10
N SER A 64 14.95 -3.54 2.40
CA SER A 64 15.70 -4.38 3.34
C SER A 64 14.96 -5.68 3.70
N PRO A 65 13.62 -5.68 3.92
CA PRO A 65 12.89 -6.90 4.20
C PRO A 65 12.64 -7.78 2.98
N THR A 66 12.20 -9.01 3.22
CA THR A 66 11.80 -9.94 2.15
C THR A 66 10.48 -9.50 1.52
N LEU A 67 10.47 -9.32 0.21
CA LEU A 67 9.26 -9.16 -0.60
C LEU A 67 8.87 -10.51 -1.20
N LYS A 68 7.60 -10.90 -1.05
CA LYS A 68 7.02 -12.05 -1.75
C LYS A 68 5.82 -11.64 -2.59
N TRP A 69 5.58 -12.40 -3.64
CA TRP A 69 4.41 -12.30 -4.50
C TRP A 69 3.54 -13.52 -4.26
N GLU A 70 2.38 -13.32 -3.66
CA GLU A 70 1.54 -14.40 -3.15
C GLU A 70 0.08 -14.19 -3.53
N ALA A 71 -0.72 -15.24 -3.43
CA ALA A 71 -2.17 -15.10 -3.54
C ALA A 71 -2.72 -14.13 -2.49
N PRO A 72 -3.90 -13.51 -2.72
CA PRO A 72 -4.55 -12.66 -1.73
C PRO A 72 -4.68 -13.37 -0.38
N SER A 73 -4.41 -12.68 0.74
CA SER A 73 -4.44 -13.30 2.08
C SER A 73 -5.80 -13.91 2.43
N GLY A 74 -6.90 -13.30 1.98
CA GLY A 74 -8.26 -13.80 2.14
C GLY A 74 -8.71 -14.86 1.12
N GLY A 75 -7.82 -15.32 0.23
CA GLY A 75 -8.10 -16.34 -0.79
C GLY A 75 -8.84 -15.86 -2.03
N THR A 76 -9.62 -14.77 -1.94
CA THR A 76 -10.28 -14.11 -3.09
C THR A 76 -9.80 -12.66 -3.19
N PRO A 77 -9.38 -12.17 -4.37
CA PRO A 77 -9.00 -10.77 -4.53
C PRO A 77 -10.23 -9.85 -4.47
N PRO A 78 -10.06 -8.54 -4.18
CA PRO A 78 -11.17 -7.60 -4.22
C PRO A 78 -11.75 -7.45 -5.65
N PRO A 79 -13.04 -7.11 -5.79
CA PRO A 79 -13.62 -6.74 -7.08
C PRO A 79 -12.76 -5.74 -7.85
N GLY A 80 -12.54 -6.02 -9.15
CA GLY A 80 -11.66 -5.22 -10.01
C GLY A 80 -10.23 -5.76 -10.14
N VAL A 81 -9.86 -6.78 -9.37
CA VAL A 81 -8.58 -7.51 -9.54
C VAL A 81 -8.83 -8.91 -10.09
N PRO A 82 -8.15 -9.34 -11.17
CA PRO A 82 -8.26 -10.69 -11.70
C PRO A 82 -7.96 -11.79 -10.67
N GLU A 83 -8.68 -12.91 -10.75
CA GLU A 83 -8.32 -14.11 -9.98
C GLU A 83 -6.93 -14.61 -10.36
N GLY A 84 -6.12 -14.94 -9.37
CA GLY A 84 -4.75 -15.43 -9.56
C GLY A 84 -3.68 -14.35 -9.66
N ASP A 85 -4.04 -13.07 -9.74
CA ASP A 85 -3.06 -11.99 -9.69
C ASP A 85 -2.42 -11.93 -8.30
N PRO A 86 -1.08 -12.05 -8.21
CA PRO A 86 -0.41 -12.03 -6.92
C PRO A 86 -0.33 -10.61 -6.34
N PHE A 87 -0.34 -10.53 -5.02
CA PHE A 87 -0.11 -9.31 -4.26
C PHE A 87 1.32 -9.30 -3.70
N PRO A 88 2.00 -8.14 -3.72
CA PRO A 88 3.27 -7.99 -3.05
C PRO A 88 3.06 -7.90 -1.53
N HIS A 89 3.74 -8.76 -0.77
CA HIS A 89 3.76 -8.78 0.70
C HIS A 89 5.19 -8.52 1.20
N VAL A 90 5.34 -7.50 2.04
CA VAL A 90 6.64 -7.14 2.64
C VAL A 90 6.73 -7.70 4.07
N TYR A 91 7.63 -8.64 4.29
CA TYR A 91 7.82 -9.35 5.57
C TYR A 91 8.78 -8.59 6.50
N GLY A 92 8.39 -7.39 6.91
CA GLY A 92 9.13 -6.55 7.85
C GLY A 92 8.78 -5.06 7.69
N PRO A 93 9.36 -4.18 8.54
CA PRO A 93 9.21 -2.73 8.40
C PRO A 93 9.77 -2.24 7.06
N ILE A 94 9.05 -1.35 6.38
CA ILE A 94 9.53 -0.73 5.13
C ILE A 94 10.51 0.39 5.48
N ASN A 95 11.77 0.23 5.06
CA ASN A 95 12.80 1.24 5.21
C ASN A 95 12.52 2.48 4.34
N LEU A 96 12.71 3.68 4.89
CA LEU A 96 12.28 4.93 4.21
C LEU A 96 12.98 5.19 2.88
N ASN A 97 14.24 4.77 2.71
CA ASN A 97 14.94 4.91 1.43
C ASN A 97 14.37 4.01 0.32
N ALA A 98 13.53 3.02 0.64
CA ALA A 98 12.76 2.30 -0.37
C ALA A 98 11.50 3.06 -0.82
N VAL A 99 11.03 4.04 -0.05
CA VAL A 99 9.89 4.89 -0.43
C VAL A 99 10.41 6.06 -1.27
N VAL A 100 10.22 5.96 -2.59
CA VAL A 100 10.74 6.97 -3.54
C VAL A 100 9.78 8.16 -3.73
N SER A 101 8.52 7.99 -3.34
CA SER A 101 7.53 9.07 -3.31
C SER A 101 6.39 8.73 -2.34
N ALA A 102 5.78 9.76 -1.76
CA ALA A 102 4.60 9.66 -0.91
C ALA A 102 3.61 10.75 -1.34
N LEU A 103 2.53 10.35 -2.00
CA LEU A 103 1.59 11.26 -2.66
C LEU A 103 0.26 11.28 -1.91
N ASP A 104 -0.36 12.45 -1.80
CA ASP A 104 -1.73 12.55 -1.30
C ASP A 104 -2.64 11.68 -2.16
N PHE A 105 -3.37 10.78 -1.52
CA PHE A 105 -4.29 9.89 -2.19
C PHE A 105 -5.71 10.33 -1.86
N ILE A 106 -6.30 11.05 -2.80
CA ILE A 106 -7.55 11.79 -2.62
C ILE A 106 -8.65 11.23 -3.50
N ARG A 107 -9.88 11.57 -3.13
CA ARG A 107 -11.08 11.33 -3.93
C ARG A 107 -11.43 12.59 -4.74
N ASP A 108 -12.00 12.41 -5.92
CA ASP A 108 -12.49 13.53 -6.72
C ASP A 108 -13.88 14.01 -6.25
N ALA A 109 -14.46 14.94 -7.03
CA ALA A 109 -15.79 15.49 -6.76
C ALA A 109 -16.93 14.45 -6.88
N ASN A 110 -16.68 13.30 -7.50
CA ASN A 110 -17.62 12.19 -7.61
C ASN A 110 -17.42 11.12 -6.52
N ASP A 111 -16.52 11.37 -5.55
CA ASP A 111 -16.15 10.43 -4.49
C ASP A 111 -15.40 9.18 -5.00
N ASP A 112 -14.79 9.28 -6.19
CA ASP A 112 -13.96 8.23 -6.79
C ASP A 112 -12.49 8.46 -6.45
N TRP A 113 -11.75 7.38 -6.17
CA TRP A 113 -10.30 7.46 -5.97
C TRP A 113 -9.58 7.86 -7.25
N VAL A 114 -8.68 8.85 -7.15
CA VAL A 114 -7.88 9.29 -8.29
C VAL A 114 -6.43 8.90 -8.08
N MET A 115 -5.84 8.24 -9.08
CA MET A 115 -4.41 7.99 -9.09
C MET A 115 -3.65 9.32 -9.12
N PRO A 116 -2.73 9.57 -8.18
CA PRO A 116 -1.93 10.78 -8.17
C PRO A 116 -1.13 10.90 -9.48
N SER A 117 -1.06 12.11 -10.03
CA SER A 117 -0.18 12.39 -11.17
C SER A 117 1.27 12.35 -10.69
N VAL A 118 2.11 11.56 -11.36
CA VAL A 118 3.57 11.52 -11.15
C VAL A 118 4.31 12.44 -12.10
#